data_AF-A0A3S0X4V4-F1
#
_entry.id   AF-A0A3S0X4V4-F1
#
_cell.length_a   1.000
_cell.length_b   1.000
_cell.length_c   1.000
_cell.angle_alpha   90.00
_cell.angle_beta   90.00
_cell.angle_gamma   90.00
#
_symmetry.space_group_name_H-M   'P 1'
#
loop_
_entity.id
_entity.type
_entity.pdbx_description
1 polymer ?
#
loop_
_entity_poly.entity_id
_entity_poly.type
_entity_poly.pdbx_seq_one_letter_code
_entity_poly.pdbx_strand_id
1 'polypeptide(L)'
;MPKKPPAVIRFVLEADASGALIQSEHTMPLDRVWLNGVQRFSNLAVFYTREYSPSETDRLDVYHFAGHSSGSGWIVLEGFTPSELAETRDQMRLHSITGRLGRVDPGVGGSSGFMAYFPWTPRTPVADLVVAIIGLVFLVCGSGLALVTAGLATAGYGFELGVDDLWPSLLIIVLGVGLGGFGLWRYRRRRSWWADARGLAIRDYGTIPAYLRR
;
A
#
# COMPACT_ATOMS: atom_id res chain seq x y z
N MET A 1 10.51 -15.00 -29.28
CA MET A 1 9.68 -15.15 -28.06
C MET A 1 8.22 -14.99 -28.46
N PRO A 2 7.34 -15.98 -28.20
CA PRO A 2 5.92 -15.84 -28.52
C PRO A 2 5.34 -14.64 -27.77
N LYS A 3 4.64 -13.75 -28.48
CA LYS A 3 3.94 -12.63 -27.87
C LYS A 3 2.88 -13.22 -26.93
N LYS A 4 2.95 -12.90 -25.63
CA LYS A 4 1.86 -13.24 -24.70
C LYS A 4 0.55 -12.69 -25.29
N PRO A 5 -0.56 -13.45 -25.22
CA PRO A 5 -1.86 -12.95 -25.66
C PRO A 5 -2.20 -11.65 -24.90
N PRO A 6 -2.91 -10.70 -25.54
CA PRO A 6 -3.40 -9.52 -24.85
C PRO A 6 -4.27 -9.98 -23.69
N ALA A 7 -4.04 -9.41 -22.52
CA ALA A 7 -4.89 -9.69 -21.37
C ALA A 7 -6.07 -8.72 -21.37
N VAL A 8 -7.24 -9.23 -21.06
CA VAL A 8 -8.52 -8.54 -21.22
C VAL A 8 -9.34 -8.75 -19.97
N ILE A 9 -9.98 -7.70 -19.48
CA ILE A 9 -11.03 -7.80 -18.47
C ILE A 9 -12.35 -7.81 -19.21
N ARG A 10 -13.11 -8.89 -19.10
CA ARG A 10 -14.43 -9.02 -19.70
C ARG A 10 -15.49 -8.84 -18.62
N PHE A 11 -16.39 -7.88 -18.82
CA PHE A 11 -17.56 -7.62 -17.99
C PHE A 11 -18.79 -8.18 -18.69
N VAL A 12 -19.50 -9.07 -18.02
CA VAL A 12 -20.75 -9.67 -18.49
C VAL A 12 -21.84 -9.17 -17.53
N LEU A 13 -22.64 -8.18 -17.94
CA LEU A 13 -23.77 -7.70 -17.17
C LEU A 13 -24.99 -8.57 -17.43
N GLU A 14 -25.59 -9.08 -16.37
CA GLU A 14 -26.85 -9.82 -16.41
C GLU A 14 -28.04 -8.90 -16.18
N ALA A 15 -27.92 -7.98 -15.22
CA ALA A 15 -28.96 -6.99 -14.89
C ALA A 15 -28.35 -5.60 -14.68
N ASP A 16 -29.11 -4.53 -14.96
CA ASP A 16 -28.71 -3.16 -14.58
C ASP A 16 -29.03 -2.81 -13.12
N ALA A 17 -28.72 -1.57 -12.74
CA ALA A 17 -29.04 -0.98 -11.45
C ALA A 17 -30.56 -0.97 -11.13
N SER A 18 -31.44 -1.06 -12.13
CA SER A 18 -32.89 -1.15 -11.93
C SER A 18 -33.38 -2.59 -11.74
N GLY A 19 -32.51 -3.59 -11.95
CA GLY A 19 -32.85 -5.00 -11.93
C GLY A 19 -33.39 -5.52 -13.25
N ALA A 20 -33.36 -4.73 -14.32
CA ALA A 20 -33.77 -5.16 -15.66
C ALA A 20 -32.68 -6.02 -16.30
N LEU A 21 -33.07 -7.15 -16.89
CA LEU A 21 -32.16 -8.04 -17.59
C LEU A 21 -31.68 -7.40 -18.89
N ILE A 22 -30.37 -7.24 -19.07
CA ILE A 22 -29.79 -6.51 -20.22
C ILE A 22 -28.81 -7.34 -21.04
N GLN A 23 -28.27 -8.44 -20.48
CA GLN A 23 -27.29 -9.32 -21.15
C GLN A 23 -26.33 -8.56 -22.07
N SER A 24 -25.48 -7.71 -21.47
CA SER A 24 -24.49 -6.93 -22.21
C SER A 24 -23.08 -7.36 -21.84
N GLU A 25 -22.19 -7.34 -22.83
CA GLU A 25 -20.79 -7.69 -22.65
C GLU A 25 -19.90 -6.53 -23.08
N HIS A 26 -18.94 -6.19 -22.23
CA HIS A 26 -17.92 -5.20 -22.53
C HIS A 26 -16.53 -5.75 -22.19
N THR A 27 -15.56 -5.51 -23.05
CA THR A 27 -14.17 -5.92 -22.86
C THR A 27 -13.26 -4.71 -22.73
N MET A 28 -12.38 -4.76 -21.73
CA MET A 28 -11.36 -3.76 -21.48
C MET A 28 -9.98 -4.38 -21.71
N PRO A 29 -9.29 -4.03 -22.81
CA PRO A 29 -7.95 -4.52 -23.06
C PRO A 29 -6.96 -3.91 -22.05
N LEU A 30 -6.05 -4.73 -21.54
CA LEU A 30 -4.95 -4.31 -20.67
C LEU A 30 -3.64 -4.43 -21.43
N ASP A 31 -3.08 -3.29 -21.82
CA ASP A 31 -1.81 -3.24 -22.51
C ASP A 31 -0.65 -3.65 -21.60
N ARG A 32 -0.07 -4.82 -21.90
CA ARG A 32 1.11 -5.38 -21.21
C ARG A 32 2.39 -4.60 -21.50
N VAL A 33 2.42 -3.76 -22.54
CA VAL A 33 3.64 -3.23 -23.18
C VAL A 33 4.47 -2.32 -22.27
N TRP A 34 3.88 -1.69 -21.26
CA TRP A 34 4.56 -0.72 -20.39
C TRP A 34 4.71 -1.15 -18.91
N LEU A 35 4.19 -2.32 -18.55
CA LEU A 35 4.08 -2.76 -17.15
C LEU A 35 5.06 -3.90 -16.88
N ASN A 36 6.31 -3.56 -16.53
CA ASN A 36 7.38 -4.51 -16.19
C ASN A 36 7.17 -5.25 -14.84
N GLY A 37 5.94 -5.50 -14.40
CA GLY A 37 5.70 -6.24 -13.16
C GLY A 37 4.27 -6.77 -13.02
N VAL A 38 4.17 -8.04 -12.64
CA VAL A 38 2.93 -8.76 -12.28
C VAL A 38 2.06 -7.94 -11.33
N GLN A 39 2.68 -7.27 -10.36
CA GLN A 39 1.99 -6.43 -9.39
C GLN A 39 1.31 -5.20 -10.03
N ARG A 40 1.97 -4.52 -10.99
CA ARG A 40 1.37 -3.35 -11.66
C ARG A 40 0.18 -3.75 -12.53
N PHE A 41 0.29 -4.91 -13.17
CA PHE A 41 -0.76 -5.46 -14.01
C PHE A 41 -2.00 -5.83 -13.20
N SER A 42 -1.78 -6.52 -12.07
CA SER A 42 -2.84 -6.91 -11.13
C SER A 42 -3.53 -5.69 -10.52
N ASN A 43 -2.77 -4.67 -10.17
CA ASN A 43 -3.28 -3.42 -9.64
C ASN A 43 -4.19 -2.67 -10.64
N LEU A 44 -3.84 -2.69 -11.92
CA LEU A 44 -4.66 -2.09 -12.97
C LEU A 44 -5.99 -2.84 -13.13
N ALA A 45 -5.98 -4.17 -13.02
CA ALA A 45 -7.19 -4.98 -13.00
C ALA A 45 -8.09 -4.64 -11.80
N VAL A 46 -7.52 -4.48 -10.59
CA VAL A 46 -8.31 -4.03 -9.42
C VAL A 46 -8.86 -2.63 -9.62
N PHE A 47 -8.07 -1.71 -10.20
CA PHE A 47 -8.51 -0.34 -10.44
C PHE A 47 -9.76 -0.28 -11.32
N TYR A 48 -9.82 -1.05 -12.42
CA TYR A 48 -10.97 -1.07 -13.31
C TYR A 48 -12.17 -1.85 -12.76
N THR A 49 -11.95 -2.75 -11.83
CA THR A 49 -13.02 -3.60 -11.28
C THR A 49 -13.58 -3.10 -9.95
N ARG A 50 -12.89 -2.17 -9.27
CA ARG A 50 -13.25 -1.71 -7.91
C ARG A 50 -14.68 -1.19 -7.77
N GLU A 51 -15.20 -0.51 -8.79
CA GLU A 51 -16.55 0.09 -8.76
C GLU A 51 -17.66 -0.96 -8.72
N TYR A 52 -17.35 -2.18 -9.18
CA TYR A 52 -18.29 -3.30 -9.16
C TYR A 52 -18.26 -4.06 -7.84
N SER A 53 -17.33 -3.77 -6.92
CA SER A 53 -17.16 -4.52 -5.66
C SER A 53 -17.13 -6.04 -5.88
N PRO A 54 -16.17 -6.56 -6.69
CA PRO A 54 -16.14 -7.96 -7.09
C PRO A 54 -16.01 -8.89 -5.88
N SER A 55 -16.81 -9.95 -5.92
CA SER A 55 -16.78 -11.08 -4.99
C SER A 55 -16.11 -12.29 -5.65
N GLU A 56 -15.35 -13.02 -4.85
CA GLU A 56 -14.59 -14.17 -5.34
C GLU A 56 -15.49 -15.36 -5.69
N THR A 57 -15.08 -16.12 -6.69
CA THR A 57 -15.64 -17.43 -7.00
C THR A 57 -14.61 -18.53 -6.74
N ASP A 58 -14.98 -19.79 -6.99
CA ASP A 58 -14.04 -20.92 -6.93
C ASP A 58 -12.92 -20.82 -7.98
N ARG A 59 -13.14 -20.03 -9.05
CA ARG A 59 -12.20 -19.79 -10.14
C ARG A 59 -11.42 -18.50 -9.92
N LEU A 60 -10.10 -18.54 -10.14
CA LEU A 60 -9.22 -17.37 -9.98
C LEU A 60 -9.40 -16.28 -11.05
N ASP A 61 -9.93 -16.67 -12.21
CA ASP A 61 -10.17 -15.83 -13.35
C ASP A 61 -11.59 -15.27 -13.41
N VAL A 62 -12.50 -15.68 -12.50
CA VAL A 62 -13.91 -15.28 -12.55
C VAL A 62 -14.34 -14.67 -11.21
N TYR A 63 -14.99 -13.52 -11.28
CA TYR A 63 -15.53 -12.81 -10.13
C TYR A 63 -17.00 -12.47 -10.40
N HIS A 64 -17.81 -12.50 -9.36
CA HIS A 64 -19.21 -12.09 -9.43
C HIS A 64 -19.37 -10.70 -8.81
N PHE A 65 -20.23 -9.86 -9.36
CA PHE A 65 -20.62 -8.61 -8.71
C PHE A 65 -22.14 -8.50 -8.61
N ALA A 66 -22.61 -7.91 -7.52
CA ALA A 66 -24.01 -7.57 -7.32
C ALA A 66 -24.06 -6.28 -6.50
N GLY A 67 -24.52 -5.18 -7.13
CA GLY A 67 -24.54 -3.87 -6.50
C GLY A 67 -25.68 -3.00 -7.01
N HIS A 68 -26.26 -2.19 -6.11
CA HIS A 68 -27.39 -1.31 -6.41
C HIS A 68 -27.09 -0.25 -7.48
N SER A 69 -25.83 0.16 -7.65
CA SER A 69 -25.42 1.22 -8.59
C SER A 69 -24.98 0.71 -9.95
N SER A 70 -24.56 -0.56 -10.03
CA SER A 70 -23.81 -1.09 -11.19
C SER A 70 -24.49 -2.32 -11.80
N GLY A 71 -25.58 -2.81 -11.17
CA GLY A 71 -26.25 -4.03 -11.57
C GLY A 71 -25.58 -5.30 -11.04
N SER A 72 -25.84 -6.42 -11.70
CA SER A 72 -25.24 -7.72 -11.37
C SER A 72 -24.65 -8.40 -12.59
N GLY A 73 -23.62 -9.22 -12.36
CA GLY A 73 -22.98 -9.95 -13.44
C GLY A 73 -21.62 -10.52 -13.06
N TRP A 74 -20.79 -10.73 -14.07
CA TRP A 74 -19.50 -11.41 -13.96
C TRP A 74 -18.36 -10.59 -14.52
N ILE A 75 -17.20 -10.72 -13.90
CA ILE A 75 -15.91 -10.20 -14.38
C ILE A 75 -15.02 -11.40 -14.66
N VAL A 76 -14.55 -11.52 -15.90
CA VAL A 76 -13.67 -12.60 -16.34
C VAL A 76 -12.32 -12.01 -16.76
N LEU A 77 -11.24 -12.54 -16.19
CA LEU A 77 -9.86 -12.13 -16.44
C LEU A 77 -9.23 -13.05 -17.48
N GLU A 78 -9.22 -12.63 -18.74
CA GLU A 78 -8.74 -13.43 -19.86
C GLU A 78 -7.29 -13.10 -20.21
N GLY A 79 -6.51 -14.14 -20.54
CA GLY A 79 -5.12 -13.99 -20.94
C GLY A 79 -4.15 -13.66 -19.81
N PHE A 80 -4.57 -13.69 -18.54
CA PHE A 80 -3.71 -13.54 -17.36
C PHE A 80 -2.92 -14.83 -17.08
N THR A 81 -1.69 -14.72 -16.61
CA THR A 81 -0.92 -15.89 -16.12
C THR A 81 -1.40 -16.30 -14.72
N PRO A 82 -1.18 -17.56 -14.28
CA PRO A 82 -1.58 -18.00 -12.94
C PRO A 82 -1.04 -17.11 -11.80
N SER A 83 0.19 -16.61 -11.94
CA SER A 83 0.78 -15.65 -11.00
C SER A 83 0.11 -14.28 -11.01
N GLU A 84 -0.34 -13.79 -12.17
CA GLU A 84 -1.07 -12.53 -12.31
C GLU A 84 -2.47 -12.65 -11.70
N LEU A 85 -3.14 -13.79 -11.90
CA LEU A 85 -4.43 -14.08 -11.29
C LEU A 85 -4.34 -14.17 -9.75
N ALA A 86 -3.35 -14.87 -9.23
CA ALA A 86 -3.14 -14.99 -7.79
C ALA A 86 -2.85 -13.62 -7.14
N GLU A 87 -2.00 -12.80 -7.76
CA GLU A 87 -1.71 -11.45 -7.28
C GLU A 87 -2.95 -10.54 -7.39
N THR A 88 -3.71 -10.61 -8.49
CA THR A 88 -4.96 -9.84 -8.66
C THR A 88 -5.97 -10.18 -7.57
N ARG A 89 -6.15 -11.47 -7.27
CA ARG A 89 -7.01 -11.92 -6.16
C ARG A 89 -6.56 -11.33 -4.83
N ASP A 90 -5.27 -11.41 -4.53
CA ASP A 90 -4.72 -10.84 -3.28
C ASP A 90 -4.94 -9.33 -3.18
N GLN A 91 -4.80 -8.60 -4.29
CA GLN A 91 -5.06 -7.15 -4.35
C GLN A 91 -6.57 -6.84 -4.20
N MET A 92 -7.46 -7.62 -4.80
CA MET A 92 -8.92 -7.46 -4.64
C MET A 92 -9.35 -7.68 -3.19
N ARG A 93 -8.83 -8.73 -2.53
CA ARG A 93 -9.06 -8.98 -1.10
C ARG A 93 -8.60 -7.80 -0.26
N LEU A 94 -7.40 -7.29 -0.53
CA LEU A 94 -6.83 -6.17 0.21
C LEU A 94 -7.69 -4.90 0.05
N HIS A 95 -8.18 -4.63 -1.16
CA HIS A 95 -9.09 -3.53 -1.44
C HIS A 95 -10.41 -3.66 -0.65
N SER A 96 -11.03 -4.84 -0.68
CA SER A 96 -12.25 -5.16 0.09
C SER A 96 -12.04 -4.95 1.59
N ILE A 97 -10.96 -5.51 2.16
CA ILE A 97 -10.62 -5.35 3.59
C ILE A 97 -10.51 -3.87 3.95
N THR A 98 -9.87 -3.07 3.09
CA THR A 98 -9.68 -1.64 3.34
C THR A 98 -10.99 -0.88 3.30
N GLY A 99 -11.87 -1.20 2.34
CA GLY A 99 -13.23 -0.66 2.29
C GLY A 99 -14.01 -0.98 3.57
N ARG A 100 -13.91 -2.22 4.08
CA ARG A 100 -14.60 -2.66 5.31
C ARG A 100 -14.01 -2.07 6.58
N LEU A 101 -12.70 -1.84 6.65
CA LEU A 101 -12.07 -1.17 7.79
C LEU A 101 -12.48 0.30 7.92
N GLY A 102 -12.91 0.93 6.81
CA GLY A 102 -13.22 2.35 6.75
C GLY A 102 -12.02 3.25 7.02
N ARG A 103 -10.79 2.70 6.95
CA ARG A 103 -9.53 3.40 7.22
C ARG A 103 -8.52 3.06 6.13
N VAL A 104 -7.89 4.10 5.60
CA VAL A 104 -6.80 3.98 4.61
C VAL A 104 -5.55 3.43 5.30
N ASP A 105 -4.80 2.56 4.60
CA ASP A 105 -3.47 2.14 5.06
C ASP A 105 -2.55 3.37 5.22
N PRO A 106 -2.03 3.67 6.43
CA PRO A 106 -1.08 4.75 6.66
C PRO A 106 0.25 4.58 5.90
N GLY A 107 0.55 3.35 5.47
CA GLY A 107 1.68 3.00 4.63
C GLY A 107 1.60 3.56 3.21
N VAL A 108 0.38 3.86 2.75
CA VAL A 108 0.07 4.28 1.40
C VAL A 108 -0.02 5.81 1.35
N GLY A 109 0.92 6.44 0.64
CA GLY A 109 0.83 7.86 0.32
C GLY A 109 -0.22 8.08 -0.77
N GLY A 110 -1.47 8.32 -0.38
CA GLY A 110 -2.58 8.57 -1.31
C GLY A 110 -3.88 8.82 -0.57
N SER A 111 -4.69 9.73 -1.08
CA SER A 111 -6.03 10.04 -0.55
C SER A 111 -6.93 8.81 -0.52
N SER A 112 -7.83 8.79 0.46
CA SER A 112 -9.02 7.93 0.56
C SER A 112 -9.45 7.24 -0.73
N GLY A 113 -9.40 5.91 -0.76
CA GLY A 113 -9.93 5.09 -1.86
C GLY A 113 -8.91 4.69 -2.94
N PHE A 114 -7.73 5.31 -2.96
CA PHE A 114 -6.62 4.87 -3.80
C PHE A 114 -5.62 4.16 -2.91
N MET A 115 -5.75 2.83 -2.79
CA MET A 115 -4.56 2.04 -2.54
C MET A 115 -3.53 2.49 -3.57
N ALA A 116 -2.38 3.01 -3.15
CA ALA A 116 -1.32 3.31 -4.08
C ALA A 116 -0.94 1.96 -4.67
N TYR A 117 -1.47 1.73 -5.86
CA TYR A 117 -1.25 0.64 -6.78
C TYR A 117 0.22 0.62 -7.28
N PHE A 118 1.15 1.18 -6.49
CA PHE A 118 2.52 1.44 -6.82
C PHE A 118 3.46 0.59 -5.95
N PRO A 119 4.52 0.02 -6.55
CA PRO A 119 5.28 -1.10 -6.00
C PRO A 119 6.22 -0.77 -4.81
N TRP A 120 6.19 0.46 -4.29
CA TRP A 120 7.23 0.97 -3.39
C TRP A 120 6.81 1.13 -1.93
N THR A 121 5.58 0.80 -1.55
CA THR A 121 5.22 0.82 -0.13
C THR A 121 5.74 -0.44 0.57
N PRO A 122 6.68 -0.30 1.54
CA PRO A 122 7.27 -1.45 2.22
C PRO A 122 6.15 -2.26 2.86
N ARG A 123 6.14 -3.58 2.64
CA ARG A 123 4.97 -4.41 2.98
C ARG A 123 4.67 -4.37 4.47
N THR A 124 5.68 -4.39 5.34
CA THR A 124 5.47 -4.40 6.80
C THR A 124 5.48 -3.02 7.47
N PRO A 125 4.86 -2.90 8.67
CA PRO A 125 5.11 -1.76 9.55
C PRO A 125 6.58 -1.68 10.02
N VAL A 126 7.37 -2.76 9.91
CA VAL A 126 8.78 -2.79 10.34
C VAL A 126 9.62 -1.73 9.64
N ALA A 127 9.35 -1.40 8.38
CA ALA A 127 10.08 -0.33 7.70
C ALA A 127 9.88 1.04 8.38
N ASP A 128 8.67 1.31 8.88
CA ASP A 128 8.37 2.56 9.61
C ASP A 128 9.09 2.58 10.97
N LEU A 129 9.27 1.40 11.59
CA LEU A 129 10.11 1.24 12.78
C LEU A 129 11.60 1.45 12.47
N VAL A 130 12.09 0.99 11.32
CA VAL A 130 13.48 1.24 10.89
C VAL A 130 13.72 2.73 10.69
N VAL A 131 12.77 3.45 10.07
CA VAL A 131 12.84 4.91 9.95
C VAL A 131 12.90 5.57 11.33
N ALA A 132 12.10 5.09 12.30
CA ALA A 132 12.16 5.58 13.67
C ALA A 132 13.54 5.35 14.33
N ILE A 133 14.13 4.17 14.14
CA ILE A 133 15.46 3.83 14.67
C ILE A 133 16.53 4.72 14.03
N ILE A 134 16.48 4.95 12.72
CA ILE A 134 17.39 5.87 12.03
C ILE A 134 17.28 7.28 12.63
N GLY A 135 16.06 7.75 12.88
CA GLY A 135 15.83 9.04 13.56
C GLY A 135 16.45 9.08 14.97
N LEU A 136 16.33 8.00 15.74
CA LEU A 136 16.96 7.90 17.06
C LEU A 136 18.50 7.94 16.97
N VAL A 137 19.09 7.29 15.96
CA VAL A 137 20.55 7.36 15.71
C VAL A 137 20.98 8.79 15.44
N PHE A 138 20.28 9.51 14.56
CA PHE A 138 20.56 10.93 14.33
C PHE A 138 20.43 11.75 15.61
N LEU A 139 19.39 11.52 16.42
CA LEU A 139 19.20 12.23 17.68
C LEU A 139 20.40 12.03 18.64
N VAL A 140 20.88 10.79 18.78
CA VAL A 140 22.04 10.45 19.61
C VAL A 140 23.32 11.09 19.06
N CYS A 141 23.57 10.98 17.75
CA CYS A 141 24.75 11.57 17.11
C CYS A 141 24.76 13.10 17.24
N GLY A 142 23.63 13.77 17.01
CA GLY A 142 23.53 15.23 17.13
C GLY A 142 23.69 15.71 18.56
N SER A 143 23.11 14.98 19.52
CA SER A 143 23.27 15.28 20.95
C SER A 143 24.72 15.06 21.41
N GLY A 144 25.36 13.97 20.95
CA GLY A 144 26.77 13.70 21.21
C GLY A 144 27.69 14.76 20.62
N LEU A 145 27.42 15.20 19.39
CA LEU A 145 28.16 16.30 18.75
C LEU A 145 28.00 17.61 19.55
N ALA A 146 26.77 17.96 19.94
CA ALA A 146 26.51 19.15 20.77
C ALA A 146 27.28 19.12 22.10
N LEU A 147 27.30 17.96 22.77
CA LEU A 147 28.04 17.76 24.02
C LEU A 147 29.55 17.89 23.83
N VAL A 148 30.11 17.33 22.75
CA VAL A 148 31.54 17.45 22.44
C VAL A 148 31.91 18.89 22.15
N THR A 149 31.14 19.59 21.31
CA THR A 149 31.40 21.00 20.98
C THR A 149 31.29 21.90 22.22
N ALA A 150 30.27 21.68 23.05
CA ALA A 150 30.11 22.37 24.33
C ALA A 150 31.25 22.07 25.32
N GLY A 151 31.68 20.81 25.38
CA GLY A 151 32.79 20.35 26.23
C GLY A 151 34.12 20.97 25.82
N LEU A 152 34.40 21.09 24.52
CA LEU A 152 35.63 21.70 24.01
C LEU A 152 35.71 23.20 24.32
N ALA A 153 34.60 23.92 24.23
CA ALA A 153 34.57 25.34 24.59
C ALA A 153 34.74 25.59 26.09
N THR A 154 34.19 24.70 26.93
CA THR A 154 34.27 24.82 28.40
C THR A 154 35.59 24.29 28.97
N ALA A 155 36.27 23.36 28.30
CA ALA A 155 37.53 22.76 28.73
C ALA A 155 38.78 23.66 28.58
N GLY A 156 38.62 24.97 28.44
CA GLY A 156 39.74 25.93 28.50
C GLY A 156 40.50 26.14 27.19
N TYR A 157 39.98 25.67 26.05
CA TYR A 157 40.57 25.96 24.73
C TYR A 157 40.33 27.39 24.22
N GLY A 158 39.68 28.25 25.01
CA GLY A 158 39.57 29.69 24.74
C GLY A 158 38.66 30.07 23.56
N PHE A 159 37.80 29.17 23.10
CA PHE A 159 36.81 29.45 22.06
C PHE A 159 35.51 29.95 22.70
N GLU A 160 35.04 31.13 22.31
CA GLU A 160 33.67 31.57 22.54
C GLU A 160 32.75 30.79 21.59
N LEU A 161 31.79 30.04 22.14
CA LEU A 161 30.81 29.31 21.34
C LEU A 161 29.85 30.28 20.67
N GLY A 162 29.97 30.40 19.35
CA GLY A 162 28.96 31.04 18.53
C GLY A 162 27.73 30.14 18.38
N VAL A 163 26.56 30.74 18.14
CA VAL A 163 25.34 30.00 17.79
C VAL A 163 25.56 29.17 16.51
N ASP A 164 26.40 29.66 15.60
CA ASP A 164 26.74 29.02 14.34
C ASP A 164 27.52 27.70 14.51
N ASP A 165 28.29 27.56 15.60
CA ASP A 165 29.07 26.36 15.89
C ASP A 165 28.20 25.18 16.35
N LEU A 166 27.01 25.47 16.89
CA LEU A 166 26.04 24.47 17.32
C LEU A 166 25.06 24.08 16.19
N TRP A 167 25.03 24.86 15.11
CA TRP A 167 24.08 24.65 14.02
C TRP A 167 24.13 23.24 13.40
N PRO A 168 25.30 22.63 13.14
CA PRO A 168 25.36 21.26 12.62
C PRO A 168 24.71 20.24 13.56
N SER A 169 24.95 20.37 14.87
CA SER A 169 24.37 19.50 15.90
C SER A 169 22.86 19.68 15.99
N LEU A 170 22.38 20.93 15.94
CA LEU A 170 20.96 21.27 15.95
C LEU A 170 20.24 20.70 14.71
N LEU A 171 20.82 20.82 13.52
CA LEU A 171 20.24 20.24 12.30
C LEU A 171 20.09 18.72 12.42
N ILE A 172 21.12 18.04 12.92
CA ILE A 172 21.09 16.59 13.12
C ILE A 172 20.02 16.20 14.16
N ILE A 173 19.89 16.96 15.25
CA ILE A 173 18.84 16.75 16.26
C ILE A 173 17.45 16.93 15.65
N VAL A 174 17.22 18.01 14.91
CA VAL A 174 15.93 18.29 14.25
C VAL A 174 15.57 17.18 13.27
N LEU A 175 16.52 16.71 12.46
CA LEU A 175 16.33 15.56 11.58
C LEU A 175 16.01 14.29 12.37
N GLY A 176 16.71 14.04 13.48
CA GLY A 176 16.48 12.89 14.35
C GLY A 176 15.10 12.89 14.99
N VAL A 177 14.65 14.03 15.53
CA VAL A 177 13.29 14.20 16.08
C VAL A 177 12.25 14.03 14.98
N GLY A 178 12.47 14.64 13.80
CA GLY A 178 11.56 14.56 12.67
C GLY A 178 11.37 13.12 12.18
N LEU A 179 12.47 12.43 11.83
CA LEU A 179 12.44 11.04 11.35
C LEU A 179 11.96 10.08 12.44
N GLY A 180 12.43 10.25 13.68
CA GLY A 180 12.07 9.42 14.82
C GLY A 180 10.58 9.50 15.15
N GLY A 181 10.08 10.73 15.30
CA GLY A 181 8.68 11.02 15.57
C GLY A 181 7.77 10.59 14.44
N PHE A 182 8.11 10.91 13.19
CA PHE A 182 7.35 10.50 12.01
C PHE A 182 7.29 8.98 11.86
N GLY A 183 8.44 8.30 11.98
CA GLY A 183 8.54 6.85 11.91
C GLY A 183 7.71 6.15 12.99
N LEU A 184 7.82 6.59 14.25
CA LEU A 184 7.05 6.02 15.36
C LEU A 184 5.54 6.25 15.20
N TRP A 185 5.14 7.46 14.82
CA TRP A 185 3.74 7.80 14.59
C TRP A 185 3.14 6.92 13.48
N ARG A 186 3.84 6.80 12.35
CA ARG A 186 3.42 5.97 11.22
C ARG A 186 3.41 4.49 11.59
N TYR A 187 4.44 4.00 12.29
CA TYR A 187 4.52 2.63 12.80
C TYR A 187 3.32 2.26 13.68
N ARG A 188 2.95 3.11 14.65
CA ARG A 188 1.83 2.83 15.57
C ARG A 188 0.51 2.74 14.82
N ARG A 189 0.23 3.71 13.94
CA ARG A 189 -1.00 3.71 13.12
C ARG A 189 -1.06 2.50 12.20
N ARG A 190 0.04 2.22 11.52
CA ARG A 190 0.12 1.12 10.56
C ARG A 190 0.06 -0.24 11.23
N ARG A 191 0.68 -0.41 12.40
CA ARG A 191 0.60 -1.65 13.19
C ARG A 191 -0.83 -1.98 13.62
N SER A 192 -1.60 -0.99 14.07
CA SER A 192 -3.02 -1.17 14.40
C SER A 192 -3.80 -1.57 13.16
N TRP A 193 -3.67 -0.81 12.06
CA TRP A 193 -4.35 -1.12 10.80
C TRP A 193 -4.00 -2.54 10.30
N TRP A 194 -2.72 -2.92 10.39
CA TRP A 194 -2.22 -4.23 9.98
C TRP A 194 -2.82 -5.39 10.78
N ALA A 195 -2.96 -5.22 12.10
CA ALA A 195 -3.57 -6.21 12.97
C ALA A 195 -5.05 -6.39 12.62
N ASP A 196 -5.78 -5.29 12.46
CA ASP A 196 -7.21 -5.29 12.11
C ASP A 196 -7.44 -5.91 10.73
N ALA A 197 -6.62 -5.53 9.74
CA ALA A 197 -6.66 -6.07 8.38
C ALA A 197 -6.41 -7.58 8.33
N ARG A 198 -5.46 -8.08 9.14
CA ARG A 198 -5.20 -9.53 9.26
C ARG A 198 -6.37 -10.26 9.93
N GLY A 199 -6.96 -9.68 10.97
CA GLY A 199 -8.13 -10.23 11.63
C GLY A 199 -9.31 -10.38 10.67
N LEU A 200 -9.60 -9.33 9.90
CA LEU A 200 -10.62 -9.37 8.85
C LEU A 200 -10.29 -10.37 7.74
N ALA A 201 -9.05 -10.41 7.28
CA ALA A 201 -8.64 -11.36 6.25
C ALA A 201 -8.89 -12.82 6.65
N ILE A 202 -8.54 -13.19 7.88
CA ILE A 202 -8.78 -14.52 8.42
C ILE A 202 -10.28 -14.79 8.54
N ARG A 203 -11.05 -13.83 9.07
CA ARG A 203 -12.50 -13.98 9.26
C ARG A 203 -13.25 -14.15 7.93
N ASP A 204 -12.88 -13.36 6.93
CA ASP A 204 -13.64 -13.24 5.68
C ASP A 204 -13.19 -14.24 4.61
N TYR A 205 -11.89 -14.59 4.59
CA TYR A 205 -11.29 -15.42 3.52
C TYR A 205 -10.58 -16.67 4.05
N GLY A 206 -10.57 -16.91 5.36
CA GLY A 206 -9.84 -18.03 6.00
C GLY A 206 -8.31 -17.96 5.85
N THR A 207 -7.79 -16.96 5.14
CA THR A 207 -6.39 -16.87 4.73
C THR A 207 -5.95 -15.41 4.67
N ILE A 208 -4.68 -15.16 5.02
CA ILE A 208 -4.10 -13.82 4.96
C ILE A 208 -3.55 -13.57 3.54
N PRO A 209 -3.87 -12.45 2.86
CA PRO A 209 -3.24 -12.07 1.58
C PRO A 209 -1.71 -11.98 1.68
N ALA A 210 -0.97 -12.25 0.60
CA ALA A 210 0.49 -12.26 0.61
C ALA A 210 1.09 -10.92 1.09
N TYR A 211 0.44 -9.81 0.77
CA TYR A 211 0.81 -8.48 1.27
C TYR A 211 0.87 -8.44 2.80
N LEU A 212 -0.14 -9.00 3.49
CA LEU A 212 -0.29 -8.95 4.95
C LEU A 212 0.50 -10.02 5.72
N ARG A 213 1.08 -11.01 5.02
CA ARG A 213 1.83 -12.12 5.65
C ARG A 213 3.25 -11.76 6.03
N ARG A 214 3.94 -11.05 5.14
CA ARG A 214 5.36 -10.73 5.26
C ARG A 214 5.56 -9.46 6.03
#